data_AF-A0A938SH98-F1
#
_entry.id   AF-A0A938SH98-F1
#
_cell.length_a   1.000
_cell.length_b   1.000
_cell.length_c   1.000
_cell.angle_alpha   90.00
_cell.angle_beta   90.00
_cell.angle_gamma   90.00
#
_symmetry.space_group_name_H-M   'P 1'
#
loop_
_entity.id
_entity.type
_entity.pdbx_description
1 polymer ?
#
loop_
_entity_poly.entity_id
_entity_poly.type
_entity_poly.pdbx_seq_one_letter_code
_entity_poly.pdbx_strand_id
1 'polypeptide(L)'
;MVMPAQSAITVKSCKPWAPREAIAPKARRDKDGFVVASNGSEGCYGGWELAYPLPKSPFVRVSVKAAAKDLARGLDSVHAALVWEGQHTAPVYWEPLLPTGTENGVVTLEARAQKPATAKGLLVRLLMAWSRSGEIRWSKPEVMEAGKPKPRRWRLGAAGGPLPPGERSIKTNTEAYLGMCRRAAAQNVDLLCLPEVMLVTGMPSNPETIPQQAIPVPGKEIEPFRDFARKNKMALCFSAWERNAEMVHNTAILIDKRGELVGKYRKVHLASPLEVWWGVTPGHEFPVYELHGARV
;
A
#
# COMPACT_ATOMS: atom_id res chain seq x y z
N MET A 1 -8.93 0.73 -33.83
CA MET A 1 -8.16 -0.48 -33.47
C MET A 1 -9.00 -1.28 -32.48
N VAL A 2 -9.60 -2.37 -32.94
CA VAL A 2 -10.48 -3.24 -32.14
C VAL A 2 -9.62 -3.80 -30.99
N MET A 3 -10.05 -3.60 -29.73
CA MET A 3 -9.35 -4.24 -28.61
C MET A 3 -9.39 -5.75 -28.84
N PRO A 4 -8.26 -6.47 -28.78
CA PRO A 4 -8.28 -7.93 -28.92
C PRO A 4 -9.24 -8.47 -27.87
N ALA A 5 -10.13 -9.38 -28.28
CA ALA A 5 -11.07 -10.02 -27.38
C ALA A 5 -10.31 -10.58 -26.17
N GLN A 6 -10.72 -10.18 -24.97
CA GLN A 6 -10.15 -10.68 -23.72
C GLN A 6 -10.61 -12.13 -23.57
N SER A 7 -9.79 -13.07 -24.02
CA SER A 7 -10.11 -14.49 -23.90
C SER A 7 -9.81 -14.97 -22.48
N ALA A 8 -10.72 -15.78 -21.95
CA ALA A 8 -10.53 -16.43 -20.66
C ALA A 8 -9.43 -17.50 -20.77
N ILE A 9 -8.61 -17.61 -19.73
CA ILE A 9 -7.55 -18.61 -19.59
C ILE A 9 -8.06 -19.67 -18.62
N THR A 10 -8.19 -20.91 -19.10
CA THR A 10 -8.69 -22.01 -18.30
C THR A 10 -7.62 -22.53 -17.34
N VAL A 11 -8.02 -22.82 -16.10
CA VAL A 11 -7.17 -23.46 -15.10
C VAL A 11 -6.70 -24.84 -15.60
N LYS A 12 -5.40 -25.12 -15.48
CA LYS A 12 -4.79 -26.42 -15.85
C LYS A 12 -4.89 -27.42 -14.71
N SER A 13 -4.58 -26.97 -13.49
CA SER A 13 -4.64 -27.79 -12.29
C SER A 13 -4.82 -26.94 -11.05
N CYS A 14 -5.24 -27.56 -9.96
CA CYS A 14 -5.28 -26.92 -8.66
C CYS A 14 -4.87 -27.93 -7.58
N LYS A 15 -4.31 -27.44 -6.48
CA LYS A 15 -4.00 -28.26 -5.31
C LYS A 15 -4.07 -27.41 -4.04
N PRO A 16 -4.31 -28.02 -2.88
CA PRO A 16 -3.98 -27.40 -1.60
C PRO A 16 -2.51 -26.97 -1.59
N TRP A 17 -2.23 -25.83 -0.97
CA TRP A 17 -0.88 -25.29 -0.86
C TRP A 17 -0.67 -24.64 0.50
N ALA A 18 0.46 -24.95 1.12
CA ALA A 18 1.00 -24.23 2.28
C ALA A 18 2.53 -24.31 2.22
N PRO A 19 3.25 -23.31 2.77
CA PRO A 19 4.70 -23.36 2.80
C PRO A 19 5.23 -24.44 3.77
N ARG A 20 4.41 -24.85 4.75
CA ARG A 20 4.71 -25.92 5.71
C ARG A 20 3.42 -26.64 6.08
N GLU A 21 3.48 -27.95 6.23
CA GLU A 21 2.32 -28.79 6.57
C GLU A 21 1.71 -28.43 7.94
N ALA A 22 2.55 -28.18 8.96
CA ALA A 22 2.11 -27.86 10.32
C ALA A 22 1.23 -26.61 10.46
N ILE A 23 1.26 -25.72 9.46
CA ILE A 23 0.43 -24.50 9.43
C ILE A 23 -0.61 -24.52 8.30
N ALA A 24 -0.73 -25.62 7.58
CA ALA A 24 -1.62 -25.72 6.43
C ALA A 24 -3.09 -25.62 6.89
N PRO A 25 -3.91 -24.75 6.26
CA PRO A 25 -5.35 -24.75 6.47
C PRO A 25 -6.00 -25.99 5.87
N LYS A 26 -7.27 -26.23 6.26
CA LYS A 26 -8.11 -27.27 5.66
C LYS A 26 -8.70 -26.74 4.35
N ALA A 27 -8.09 -27.11 3.24
CA ALA A 27 -8.53 -26.75 1.89
C ALA A 27 -9.49 -27.81 1.33
N ARG A 28 -10.67 -27.38 0.83
CA ARG A 28 -11.65 -28.26 0.16
C ARG A 28 -12.31 -27.57 -1.03
N ARG A 29 -12.83 -28.36 -1.97
CA ARG A 29 -13.67 -27.86 -3.06
C ARG A 29 -15.09 -27.61 -2.56
N ASP A 30 -15.77 -26.62 -3.13
CA ASP A 30 -17.19 -26.33 -2.87
C ASP A 30 -17.86 -25.89 -4.17
N LYS A 31 -18.69 -26.76 -4.76
CA LYS A 31 -19.27 -26.57 -6.10
C LYS A 31 -18.19 -26.15 -7.13
N ASP A 32 -18.33 -24.98 -7.73
CA ASP A 32 -17.38 -24.39 -8.68
C ASP A 32 -16.27 -23.55 -8.02
N GLY A 33 -16.30 -23.39 -6.70
CA GLY A 33 -15.37 -22.57 -5.92
C GLY A 33 -14.37 -23.36 -5.07
N PHE A 34 -13.81 -22.65 -4.10
CA PHE A 34 -12.77 -23.15 -3.21
C PHE A 34 -13.02 -22.70 -1.78
N VAL A 35 -12.75 -23.55 -0.80
CA VAL A 35 -12.82 -23.18 0.61
C VAL A 35 -11.49 -23.41 1.28
N VAL A 36 -11.11 -22.45 2.14
CA VAL A 36 -9.96 -22.50 3.02
C VAL A 36 -10.45 -22.28 4.44
N ALA A 37 -10.44 -23.31 5.28
CA ALA A 37 -10.83 -23.22 6.69
C ALA A 37 -9.60 -23.29 7.58
N SER A 38 -9.64 -22.58 8.72
CA SER A 38 -8.54 -22.60 9.67
C SER A 38 -8.25 -24.02 10.17
N ASN A 39 -6.97 -24.29 10.47
CA ASN A 39 -6.54 -25.51 11.14
C ASN A 39 -6.53 -25.39 12.68
N GLY A 40 -6.93 -24.24 13.24
CA GLY A 40 -6.93 -24.01 14.68
C GLY A 40 -5.64 -23.39 15.24
N SER A 41 -4.64 -23.13 14.40
CA SER A 41 -3.38 -22.46 14.78
C SER A 41 -3.43 -20.96 14.49
N GLU A 42 -2.85 -20.13 15.35
CA GLU A 42 -2.64 -18.70 15.05
C GLU A 42 -1.73 -18.49 13.84
N GLY A 43 -0.84 -19.44 13.58
CA GLY A 43 0.05 -19.44 12.42
C GLY A 43 -0.57 -19.99 11.14
N CYS A 44 -1.85 -20.36 11.14
CA CYS A 44 -2.53 -20.97 9.98
C CYS A 44 -2.32 -20.13 8.71
N TYR A 45 -1.63 -20.70 7.72
CA TYR A 45 -1.24 -20.00 6.50
C TYR A 45 -1.18 -20.94 5.30
N GLY A 46 -1.90 -20.60 4.23
CA GLY A 46 -1.98 -21.39 3.01
C GLY A 46 -3.37 -21.33 2.41
N GLY A 47 -3.69 -22.27 1.53
CA GLY A 47 -5.00 -22.38 0.90
C GLY A 47 -4.92 -23.16 -0.39
N TRP A 48 -5.25 -22.52 -1.50
CA TRP A 48 -5.23 -23.12 -2.83
C TRP A 48 -4.16 -22.50 -3.71
N GLU A 49 -3.51 -23.33 -4.52
CA GLU A 49 -2.67 -22.93 -5.65
C GLU A 49 -3.31 -23.47 -6.93
N LEU A 50 -3.59 -22.57 -7.87
CA LEU A 50 -4.19 -22.88 -9.17
C LEU A 50 -3.16 -22.54 -10.24
N ALA A 51 -2.81 -23.53 -11.06
CA ALA A 51 -1.89 -23.36 -12.17
C ALA A 51 -2.64 -23.09 -13.47
N TYR A 52 -2.15 -22.12 -14.24
CA TYR A 52 -2.67 -21.71 -15.53
C TYR A 52 -1.54 -21.81 -16.58
N PRO A 53 -1.88 -22.05 -17.85
CA PRO A 53 -0.92 -21.87 -18.93
C PRO A 53 -0.45 -20.42 -18.98
N LEU A 54 0.73 -20.18 -19.57
CA LEU A 54 1.21 -18.82 -19.78
C LEU A 54 0.23 -18.02 -20.64
N PRO A 55 -0.10 -16.78 -20.26
CA PRO A 55 -0.92 -15.91 -21.10
C PRO A 55 -0.19 -15.64 -22.41
N LYS A 56 -0.93 -15.61 -23.51
CA LYS A 56 -0.42 -15.26 -24.85
C LYS A 56 -0.08 -13.77 -24.91
N SER A 57 -0.86 -12.94 -24.23
CA SER A 57 -0.66 -11.50 -24.17
C SER A 57 0.48 -11.13 -23.19
N PRO A 58 1.09 -9.94 -23.34
CA PRO A 58 2.06 -9.42 -22.38
C PRO A 58 1.47 -9.09 -21.01
N PHE A 59 0.15 -8.96 -20.89
CA PHE A 59 -0.54 -8.67 -19.64
C PHE A 59 -1.67 -9.68 -19.39
N VAL A 60 -1.96 -9.90 -18.12
CA VAL A 60 -3.06 -10.73 -17.64
C VAL A 60 -3.87 -9.95 -16.60
N ARG A 61 -5.18 -10.16 -16.56
CA ARG A 61 -6.07 -9.69 -15.49
C ARG A 61 -6.57 -10.91 -14.72
N VAL A 62 -6.58 -10.80 -13.39
CA VAL A 62 -7.18 -11.79 -12.51
C VAL A 62 -8.22 -11.10 -11.63
N SER A 63 -9.39 -11.72 -11.48
CA SER A 63 -10.43 -11.31 -10.53
C SER A 63 -10.94 -12.53 -9.76
N VAL A 64 -11.17 -12.37 -8.46
CA VAL A 64 -11.73 -13.43 -7.61
C VAL A 64 -12.57 -12.80 -6.51
N LYS A 65 -13.64 -13.48 -6.11
CA LYS A 65 -14.50 -13.07 -4.98
C LYS A 65 -14.22 -13.92 -3.76
N ALA A 66 -14.24 -13.31 -2.58
CA ALA A 66 -14.03 -13.96 -1.31
C ALA A 66 -15.14 -13.60 -0.31
N ALA A 67 -15.79 -14.61 0.27
CA ALA A 67 -16.67 -14.47 1.41
C ALA A 67 -15.97 -15.04 2.65
N ALA A 68 -15.70 -14.19 3.64
CA ALA A 68 -15.01 -14.55 4.87
C ALA A 68 -16.00 -14.67 6.04
N LYS A 69 -15.79 -15.66 6.91
CA LYS A 69 -16.60 -15.86 8.11
C LYS A 69 -15.71 -16.21 9.31
N ASP A 70 -15.97 -15.57 10.45
CA ASP A 70 -15.36 -15.84 11.76
C ASP A 70 -13.80 -15.85 11.77
N LEU A 71 -13.19 -15.00 10.93
CA LEU A 71 -11.73 -14.85 10.88
C LEU A 71 -11.23 -14.00 12.06
N ALA A 72 -10.18 -14.48 12.74
CA ALA A 72 -9.64 -13.82 13.93
C ALA A 72 -9.12 -12.39 13.68
N ARG A 73 -8.72 -12.09 12.43
CA ARG A 73 -8.23 -10.76 12.01
C ARG A 73 -9.05 -10.16 10.87
N GLY A 74 -10.29 -10.62 10.69
CA GLY A 74 -11.16 -10.12 9.61
C GLY A 74 -10.52 -10.25 8.21
N LEU A 75 -10.61 -9.19 7.41
CA LEU A 75 -10.09 -9.18 6.04
C LEU A 75 -8.56 -9.19 5.94
N ASP A 76 -7.82 -8.86 7.02
CA ASP A 76 -6.35 -8.98 7.03
C ASP A 76 -5.89 -10.44 6.89
N SER A 77 -6.80 -11.39 7.11
CA SER A 77 -6.57 -12.82 6.88
C SER A 77 -6.91 -13.30 5.46
N VAL A 78 -7.44 -12.43 4.59
CA VAL A 78 -7.87 -12.77 3.22
C VAL A 78 -6.82 -12.31 2.21
N HIS A 79 -6.05 -13.24 1.67
CA HIS A 79 -4.95 -12.94 0.75
C HIS A 79 -5.15 -13.65 -0.58
N ALA A 80 -4.92 -12.96 -1.68
CA ALA A 80 -4.80 -13.60 -2.99
C ALA A 80 -3.64 -12.99 -3.77
N ALA A 81 -2.93 -13.83 -4.50
CA ALA A 81 -1.74 -13.41 -5.24
C ALA A 81 -1.65 -14.11 -6.58
N LEU A 82 -1.16 -13.37 -7.57
CA LEU A 82 -0.62 -13.90 -8.80
C LEU A 82 0.86 -14.15 -8.59
N VAL A 83 1.36 -15.33 -8.95
CA VAL A 83 2.78 -15.68 -8.86
C VAL A 83 3.23 -16.26 -10.19
N TRP A 84 4.37 -15.80 -10.71
CA TRP A 84 4.96 -16.38 -11.92
C TRP A 84 5.79 -17.63 -11.55
N GLU A 85 5.48 -18.77 -12.17
CA GLU A 85 6.08 -20.07 -11.85
C GLU A 85 7.60 -20.08 -12.05
N GLY A 86 8.30 -20.86 -11.22
CA GLY A 86 9.74 -21.14 -11.36
C GLY A 86 10.64 -20.42 -10.36
N GLN A 87 10.10 -19.66 -9.40
CA GLN A 87 10.88 -18.96 -8.38
C GLN A 87 10.46 -19.38 -6.96
N HIS A 88 11.25 -20.27 -6.37
CA HIS A 88 11.11 -20.68 -4.96
C HIS A 88 12.06 -19.92 -4.02
N THR A 89 13.00 -19.18 -4.58
CA THR A 89 14.00 -18.37 -3.88
C THR A 89 13.83 -16.91 -4.27
N ALA A 90 14.13 -16.00 -3.36
CA ALA A 90 14.08 -14.57 -3.65
C ALA A 90 15.03 -14.19 -4.81
N PRO A 91 14.64 -13.24 -5.68
CA PRO A 91 13.35 -12.56 -5.72
C PRO A 91 12.24 -13.50 -6.23
N VAL A 92 10.99 -13.30 -5.78
CA VAL A 92 9.80 -13.92 -6.37
C VAL A 92 9.10 -12.86 -7.19
N TYR A 93 8.74 -13.15 -8.44
CA TYR A 93 7.89 -12.27 -9.25
C TYR A 93 6.42 -12.57 -8.95
N TRP A 94 5.73 -11.64 -8.32
CA TRP A 94 4.34 -11.79 -7.91
C TRP A 94 3.62 -10.44 -7.89
N GLU A 95 2.28 -10.50 -7.90
CA GLU A 95 1.40 -9.34 -7.74
C GLU A 95 0.28 -9.68 -6.75
N PRO A 96 0.04 -8.85 -5.72
CA PRO A 96 -1.12 -9.02 -4.86
C PRO A 96 -2.41 -8.73 -5.66
N LEU A 97 -3.47 -9.49 -5.38
CA LEU A 97 -4.81 -9.10 -5.80
C LEU A 97 -5.35 -8.17 -4.71
N LEU A 98 -5.60 -6.92 -5.08
CA LEU A 98 -6.05 -5.89 -4.15
C LEU A 98 -7.58 -5.87 -4.07
N PRO A 99 -8.17 -5.58 -2.90
CA PRO A 99 -9.61 -5.42 -2.78
C PRO A 99 -10.07 -4.19 -3.59
N THR A 100 -10.99 -4.39 -4.54
CA THR A 100 -11.53 -3.33 -5.41
C THR A 100 -13.00 -3.00 -5.11
N GLY A 101 -13.68 -3.85 -4.34
CA GLY A 101 -15.07 -3.62 -3.96
C GLY A 101 -15.55 -4.62 -2.91
N THR A 102 -16.63 -4.26 -2.22
CA THR A 102 -17.31 -5.14 -1.26
C THR A 102 -18.82 -4.98 -1.43
N GLU A 103 -19.52 -6.10 -1.54
CA GLU A 103 -20.97 -6.14 -1.69
C GLU A 103 -21.51 -7.31 -0.87
N ASN A 104 -22.46 -7.06 0.04
CA ASN A 104 -23.10 -8.09 0.87
C ASN A 104 -22.11 -9.03 1.59
N GLY A 105 -21.01 -8.47 2.13
CA GLY A 105 -19.96 -9.23 2.83
C GLY A 105 -19.01 -10.02 1.92
N VAL A 106 -19.14 -9.88 0.60
CA VAL A 106 -18.25 -10.49 -0.38
C VAL A 106 -17.27 -9.45 -0.92
N VAL A 107 -15.98 -9.71 -0.79
CA VAL A 107 -14.91 -8.85 -1.31
C VAL A 107 -14.52 -9.31 -2.70
N THR A 108 -14.38 -8.37 -3.64
CA THR A 108 -13.78 -8.62 -4.95
C THR A 108 -12.31 -8.21 -4.91
N LEU A 109 -11.41 -9.12 -5.26
CA LEU A 109 -9.97 -8.90 -5.32
C LEU A 109 -9.48 -9.01 -6.76
N GLU A 110 -8.69 -8.04 -7.20
CA GLU A 110 -8.22 -7.97 -8.60
C GLU A 110 -6.74 -7.64 -8.71
N ALA A 111 -6.11 -8.17 -9.75
CA ALA A 111 -4.77 -7.79 -10.18
C ALA A 111 -4.72 -7.64 -11.70
N ARG A 112 -3.84 -6.76 -12.17
CA ARG A 112 -3.38 -6.74 -13.56
C ARG A 112 -1.87 -6.76 -13.56
N ALA A 113 -1.29 -7.83 -14.08
CA ALA A 113 0.15 -8.07 -14.05
C ALA A 113 0.74 -8.08 -15.45
N GLN A 114 1.96 -7.57 -15.59
CA GLN A 114 2.77 -7.79 -16.78
C GLN A 114 3.46 -9.16 -16.66
N LYS A 115 3.40 -9.97 -17.71
CA LYS A 115 4.13 -11.24 -17.81
C LYS A 115 5.64 -10.96 -17.91
N PRO A 116 6.47 -11.43 -16.97
CA PRO A 116 7.93 -11.39 -17.10
C PRO A 116 8.39 -12.20 -18.31
N ALA A 117 9.47 -11.75 -18.96
CA ALA A 117 10.05 -12.49 -20.09
C ALA A 117 10.55 -13.89 -19.69
N THR A 118 10.89 -14.08 -18.41
CA THR A 118 11.38 -15.34 -17.82
C THR A 118 10.28 -16.25 -17.29
N ALA A 119 9.00 -15.85 -17.38
CA ALA A 119 7.89 -16.61 -16.81
C ALA A 119 7.75 -17.99 -17.49
N LYS A 120 7.71 -19.06 -16.68
CA LYS A 120 7.51 -20.44 -17.14
C LYS A 120 6.08 -20.94 -16.94
N GLY A 121 5.31 -20.24 -16.12
CA GLY A 121 3.91 -20.51 -15.84
C GLY A 121 3.29 -19.43 -14.98
N LEU A 122 1.99 -19.58 -14.73
CA LEU A 122 1.18 -18.63 -13.97
C LEU A 122 0.45 -19.39 -12.86
N LEU A 123 0.61 -18.92 -11.63
CA LEU A 123 -0.08 -19.44 -10.47
C LEU A 123 -0.99 -18.35 -9.91
N VAL A 124 -2.19 -18.75 -9.48
CA VAL A 124 -3.06 -17.93 -8.63
C VAL A 124 -3.18 -18.63 -7.29
N ARG A 125 -2.83 -17.93 -6.21
CA ARG A 125 -2.95 -18.41 -4.84
C ARG A 125 -4.12 -17.74 -4.14
N LEU A 126 -4.97 -18.55 -3.51
CA LEU A 126 -6.12 -18.13 -2.69
C LEU A 126 -5.84 -18.55 -1.25
N LEU A 127 -5.56 -17.59 -0.38
CA LEU A 127 -4.86 -17.82 0.88
C LEU A 127 -5.63 -17.29 2.08
N MET A 128 -5.64 -18.09 3.14
CA MET A 128 -5.86 -17.63 4.51
C MET A 128 -4.51 -17.31 5.13
N ALA A 129 -4.42 -16.19 5.84
CA ALA A 129 -3.25 -15.80 6.62
C ALA A 129 -3.60 -15.54 8.08
N TRP A 130 -2.91 -16.24 8.99
CA TRP A 130 -2.86 -15.95 10.42
C TRP A 130 -4.23 -15.88 11.11
N SER A 131 -5.09 -16.86 10.86
CA SER A 131 -6.39 -16.97 11.53
C SER A 131 -6.55 -18.31 12.23
N ARG A 132 -6.75 -18.27 13.55
CA ARG A 132 -7.03 -19.46 14.39
C ARG A 132 -8.44 -20.04 14.16
N SER A 133 -9.34 -19.26 13.55
CA SER A 133 -10.75 -19.62 13.37
C SER A 133 -11.25 -19.22 11.98
N GLY A 134 -12.45 -19.69 11.67
CA GLY A 134 -13.20 -19.26 10.50
C GLY A 134 -12.80 -19.94 9.19
N GLU A 135 -13.43 -19.48 8.12
CA GLU A 135 -13.20 -19.96 6.76
C GLU A 135 -13.36 -18.83 5.73
N ILE A 136 -12.70 -19.02 4.58
CA ILE A 136 -12.85 -18.18 3.40
C ILE A 136 -13.39 -19.04 2.27
N ARG A 137 -14.50 -18.61 1.67
CA ARG A 137 -15.07 -19.18 0.44
C ARG A 137 -14.71 -18.30 -0.74
N TRP A 138 -14.01 -18.88 -1.69
CA TRP A 138 -13.55 -18.22 -2.90
C TRP A 138 -14.39 -18.65 -4.10
N SER A 139 -14.71 -17.71 -4.98
CA SER A 139 -15.18 -18.05 -6.32
C SER A 139 -14.05 -18.70 -7.13
N LYS A 140 -14.40 -19.28 -8.28
CA LYS A 140 -13.40 -19.59 -9.31
C LYS A 140 -12.70 -18.29 -9.74
N PRO A 141 -11.35 -18.23 -9.78
CA PRO A 141 -10.66 -17.06 -10.30
C PRO A 141 -10.92 -16.91 -11.80
N GLU A 142 -11.32 -15.71 -12.19
CA GLU A 142 -11.44 -15.29 -13.58
C GLU A 142 -10.07 -14.77 -14.04
N VAL A 143 -9.40 -15.55 -14.89
CA VAL A 143 -8.10 -15.19 -15.47
C VAL A 143 -8.31 -14.88 -16.94
N MET A 144 -7.93 -13.68 -17.37
CA MET A 144 -8.18 -13.19 -18.73
C MET A 144 -6.91 -12.60 -19.34
N GLU A 145 -6.74 -12.83 -20.63
CA GLU A 145 -5.79 -12.08 -21.45
C GLU A 145 -6.07 -10.57 -21.34
N ALA A 146 -5.03 -9.76 -21.24
CA ALA A 146 -5.19 -8.32 -21.11
C ALA A 146 -4.25 -7.52 -22.03
N GLY A 147 -4.74 -6.37 -22.48
CA GLY A 147 -3.91 -5.36 -23.12
C GLY A 147 -3.08 -4.56 -22.10
N LYS A 148 -2.13 -3.78 -22.62
CA LYS A 148 -1.36 -2.82 -21.83
C LYS A 148 -2.30 -1.91 -21.02
N PRO A 149 -2.05 -1.66 -19.72
CA PRO A 149 -2.83 -0.72 -18.94
C PRO A 149 -2.88 0.66 -19.61
N LYS A 150 -3.97 1.40 -19.41
CA LYS A 150 -4.01 2.82 -19.78
C LYS A 150 -2.86 3.54 -19.05
N PRO A 151 -2.21 4.54 -19.69
CA PRO A 151 -1.21 5.36 -19.02
C PRO A 151 -1.73 5.86 -17.67
N ARG A 152 -0.90 5.79 -16.62
CA ARG A 152 -1.28 6.30 -15.31
C ARG A 152 -1.46 7.81 -15.40
N ARG A 153 -2.54 8.30 -14.81
CA ARG A 153 -2.84 9.75 -14.74
C ARG A 153 -1.87 10.52 -13.85
N TRP A 154 -1.18 9.82 -12.95
CA TRP A 154 -0.30 10.38 -11.94
C TRP A 154 1.13 9.89 -12.14
N ARG A 155 2.07 10.84 -12.19
CA ARG A 155 3.49 10.62 -11.98
C ARG A 155 3.81 10.85 -10.52
N LEU A 156 4.04 9.77 -9.80
CA LEU A 156 4.40 9.81 -8.38
C LEU A 156 5.91 9.94 -8.21
N GLY A 157 6.33 10.71 -7.21
CA GLY A 157 7.71 10.82 -6.79
C GLY A 157 7.84 10.55 -5.29
N ALA A 158 8.96 9.98 -4.88
CA ALA A 158 9.42 9.98 -3.50
C ALA A 158 10.82 10.59 -3.48
N ALA A 159 11.08 11.49 -2.54
CA ALA A 159 12.39 12.08 -2.37
C ALA A 159 12.80 12.06 -0.89
N GLY A 160 14.07 11.79 -0.66
CA GLY A 160 14.70 11.72 0.64
C GLY A 160 16.19 11.51 0.48
N GLY A 161 16.91 11.49 1.60
CA GLY A 161 18.36 11.30 1.61
C GLY A 161 19.04 12.22 2.63
N PRO A 162 20.35 12.10 2.81
CA PRO A 162 21.10 12.96 3.70
C PRO A 162 20.97 14.42 3.23
N LEU A 163 20.71 15.32 4.18
CA LEU A 163 20.67 16.75 3.89
C LEU A 163 22.11 17.30 3.75
N PRO A 164 22.34 18.36 2.95
CA PRO A 164 23.68 18.95 2.75
C PRO A 164 24.28 19.41 4.08
N PRO A 165 25.58 19.18 4.37
CA PRO A 165 26.18 19.47 5.68
C PRO A 165 25.96 20.92 6.14
N GLY A 166 25.93 21.14 7.46
CA GLY A 166 25.71 22.46 8.08
C GLY A 166 24.70 22.40 9.23
N GLU A 167 24.48 23.55 9.85
CA GLU A 167 23.55 23.70 10.96
C GLU A 167 22.10 23.41 10.54
N ARG A 168 21.37 22.69 11.40
CA ARG A 168 20.00 22.26 11.15
C ARG A 168 18.99 23.09 11.91
N SER A 169 18.03 23.60 11.16
CA SER A 169 16.86 24.31 11.66
C SER A 169 15.69 24.02 10.73
N ILE A 170 14.48 24.37 11.17
CA ILE A 170 13.28 24.32 10.30
C ILE A 170 13.52 25.07 9.00
N LYS A 171 14.20 26.23 9.05
CA LYS A 171 14.51 27.05 7.87
C LYS A 171 15.46 26.33 6.91
N THR A 172 16.59 25.82 7.40
CA THR A 172 17.58 25.16 6.53
C THR A 172 17.05 23.85 5.96
N ASN A 173 16.25 23.12 6.72
CA ASN A 173 15.56 21.92 6.24
C ASN A 173 14.49 22.24 5.20
N THR A 174 13.68 23.30 5.43
CA THR A 174 12.68 23.77 4.47
C THR A 174 13.30 24.04 3.11
N GLU A 175 14.41 24.78 3.06
CA GLU A 175 15.10 25.07 1.79
C GLU A 175 15.66 23.81 1.11
N ALA A 176 16.20 22.88 1.88
CA ALA A 176 16.71 21.62 1.35
C ALA A 176 15.60 20.78 0.71
N TYR A 177 14.45 20.63 1.38
CA TYR A 177 13.30 19.89 0.86
C TYR A 177 12.60 20.61 -0.29
N LEU A 178 12.51 21.94 -0.27
CA LEU A 178 12.07 22.71 -1.45
C LEU A 178 13.02 22.52 -2.64
N GLY A 179 14.32 22.33 -2.40
CA GLY A 179 15.28 21.91 -3.43
C GLY A 179 14.93 20.57 -4.06
N MET A 180 14.49 19.59 -3.25
CA MET A 180 13.99 18.31 -3.77
C MET A 180 12.68 18.50 -4.56
N CYS A 181 11.77 19.34 -4.06
CA CYS A 181 10.53 19.67 -4.74
C CYS A 181 10.79 20.29 -6.12
N ARG A 182 11.74 21.23 -6.23
CA ARG A 182 12.15 21.84 -7.51
C ARG A 182 12.63 20.79 -8.51
N ARG A 183 13.44 19.83 -8.08
CA ARG A 183 13.90 18.72 -8.95
C ARG A 183 12.78 17.79 -9.38
N ALA A 184 11.81 17.53 -8.51
CA ALA A 184 10.65 16.71 -8.84
C ALA A 184 9.71 17.42 -9.82
N ALA A 185 9.46 18.72 -9.61
CA ALA A 185 8.66 19.55 -10.51
C ALA A 185 9.29 19.61 -11.93
N ALA A 186 10.62 19.73 -12.03
CA ALA A 186 11.33 19.67 -13.32
C ALA A 186 11.16 18.32 -14.04
N GLN A 187 10.76 17.27 -13.33
CA GLN A 187 10.44 15.95 -13.88
C GLN A 187 8.94 15.75 -14.09
N ASN A 188 8.11 16.80 -13.96
CA ASN A 188 6.65 16.73 -14.09
C ASN A 188 6.00 15.72 -13.12
N VAL A 189 6.52 15.63 -11.89
CA VAL A 189 5.87 14.86 -10.82
C VAL A 189 4.54 15.54 -10.44
N ASP A 190 3.47 14.75 -10.29
CA ASP A 190 2.14 15.24 -9.92
C ASP A 190 1.92 15.22 -8.39
N LEU A 191 2.46 14.20 -7.70
CA LEU A 191 2.46 14.07 -6.25
C LEU A 191 3.84 13.62 -5.77
N LEU A 192 4.44 14.43 -4.90
CA LEU A 192 5.73 14.13 -4.27
C LEU A 192 5.55 13.78 -2.78
N CYS A 193 5.99 12.60 -2.39
CA CYS A 193 6.14 12.20 -0.99
C CYS A 193 7.54 12.55 -0.49
N LEU A 194 7.61 13.25 0.65
CA LEU A 194 8.83 13.61 1.36
C LEU A 194 8.90 12.87 2.72
N PRO A 195 10.05 12.88 3.40
CA PRO A 195 10.29 12.05 4.57
C PRO A 195 9.43 12.38 5.80
N GLU A 196 9.50 11.46 6.76
CA GLU A 196 8.93 11.59 8.10
C GLU A 196 9.57 12.75 8.87
N VAL A 197 8.74 13.55 9.57
CA VAL A 197 9.11 14.70 10.40
C VAL A 197 10.20 15.60 9.78
N MET A 198 10.09 15.85 8.48
CA MET A 198 11.20 16.34 7.67
C MET A 198 11.75 17.71 8.12
N LEU A 199 10.91 18.56 8.72
CA LEU A 199 11.30 19.92 9.13
C LEU A 199 12.38 19.93 10.21
N VAL A 200 12.58 18.83 10.93
CA VAL A 200 13.54 18.75 12.05
C VAL A 200 14.64 17.72 11.82
N THR A 201 14.80 17.24 10.59
CA THR A 201 15.87 16.30 10.24
C THR A 201 17.24 16.84 10.65
N GLY A 202 17.99 16.03 11.41
CA GLY A 202 19.32 16.37 11.93
C GLY A 202 19.33 17.39 13.07
N MET A 203 18.17 17.76 13.62
CA MET A 203 18.06 18.49 14.88
C MET A 203 18.00 17.49 16.06
N PRO A 204 18.32 17.91 17.30
CA PRO A 204 18.18 17.06 18.48
C PRO A 204 16.72 16.64 18.72
N SER A 205 16.46 15.36 18.94
CA SER A 205 15.11 14.82 19.23
C SER A 205 15.11 14.09 20.57
N ASN A 206 14.39 14.65 21.54
CA ASN A 206 14.20 14.10 22.88
C ASN A 206 12.91 14.69 23.51
N PRO A 207 12.51 14.28 24.73
CA PRO A 207 11.28 14.77 25.37
C PRO A 207 11.22 16.29 25.57
N GLU A 208 12.37 16.96 25.68
CA GLU A 208 12.45 18.41 25.89
C GLU A 208 12.39 19.19 24.57
N THR A 209 13.01 18.67 23.51
CA THR A 209 13.11 19.38 22.23
C THR A 209 11.91 19.19 21.32
N ILE A 210 11.28 18.01 21.33
CA ILE A 210 10.13 17.71 20.45
C ILE A 210 8.96 18.67 20.68
N PRO A 211 8.55 18.96 21.94
CA PRO A 211 7.51 19.94 22.19
C PRO A 211 7.89 21.36 21.77
N GLN A 212 9.16 21.70 21.57
CA GLN A 212 9.59 23.02 21.08
C GLN A 212 9.60 23.06 19.54
N GLN A 213 9.82 21.90 18.93
CA GLN A 213 9.86 21.71 17.48
C GLN A 213 8.48 21.52 16.84
N ALA A 214 7.47 21.16 17.62
CA ALA A 214 6.12 20.92 17.13
C ALA A 214 5.44 22.22 16.64
N ILE A 215 4.80 22.13 15.47
CA ILE A 215 4.16 23.26 14.77
C ILE A 215 2.64 23.07 14.73
N PRO A 216 1.84 24.15 14.71
CA PRO A 216 0.43 24.03 14.35
C PRO A 216 0.30 23.55 12.88
N VAL A 217 -0.73 22.76 12.59
CA VAL A 217 -1.03 22.33 11.21
C VAL A 217 -2.51 22.60 10.88
N PRO A 218 -2.81 23.57 9.99
CA PRO A 218 -1.86 24.40 9.23
C PRO A 218 -1.11 25.44 10.10
N GLY A 219 0.09 25.84 9.66
CA GLY A 219 0.98 26.78 10.35
C GLY A 219 1.96 27.45 9.39
N LYS A 220 2.64 28.52 9.84
CA LYS A 220 3.56 29.31 9.00
C LYS A 220 4.71 28.47 8.43
N GLU A 221 5.10 27.41 9.13
CA GLU A 221 6.22 26.53 8.77
C GLU A 221 5.93 25.66 7.54
N ILE A 222 4.65 25.42 7.21
CA ILE A 222 4.27 24.69 5.99
C ILE A 222 3.91 25.60 4.82
N GLU A 223 3.81 26.92 5.04
CA GLU A 223 3.42 27.87 4.00
C GLU A 223 4.36 27.86 2.77
N PRO A 224 5.70 27.75 2.92
CA PRO A 224 6.58 27.64 1.76
C PRO A 224 6.26 26.44 0.86
N PHE A 225 5.79 25.33 1.43
CA PHE A 225 5.38 24.14 0.69
C PHE A 225 4.01 24.31 0.02
N ARG A 226 3.06 24.98 0.68
CA ARG A 226 1.77 25.36 0.07
C ARG A 226 1.97 26.27 -1.14
N ASP A 227 2.82 27.28 -0.98
CA ASP A 227 3.22 28.19 -2.06
C ASP A 227 3.88 27.45 -3.21
N PHE A 228 4.82 26.56 -2.90
CA PHE A 228 5.48 25.74 -3.90
C PHE A 228 4.46 24.89 -4.67
N ALA A 229 3.59 24.19 -3.96
CA ALA A 229 2.58 23.30 -4.53
C ALA A 229 1.66 24.06 -5.51
N ARG A 230 1.16 25.22 -5.08
CA ARG A 230 0.33 26.13 -5.88
C ARG A 230 1.04 26.63 -7.15
N LYS A 231 2.29 27.11 -7.01
CA LYS A 231 3.07 27.66 -8.13
C LYS A 231 3.41 26.60 -9.18
N ASN A 232 3.71 25.37 -8.73
CA ASN A 232 4.16 24.29 -9.61
C ASN A 232 3.02 23.32 -10.00
N LYS A 233 1.80 23.53 -9.48
CA LYS A 233 0.65 22.63 -9.65
C LYS A 233 0.98 21.18 -9.29
N MET A 234 1.75 20.98 -8.22
CA MET A 234 2.21 19.67 -7.75
C MET A 234 1.73 19.44 -6.32
N ALA A 235 1.07 18.32 -6.07
CA ALA A 235 0.67 17.92 -4.73
C ALA A 235 1.88 17.45 -3.90
N LEU A 236 1.81 17.63 -2.59
CA LEU A 236 2.87 17.26 -1.66
C LEU A 236 2.30 16.43 -0.50
N CYS A 237 3.01 15.37 -0.14
CA CYS A 237 2.78 14.63 1.10
C CYS A 237 4.07 14.62 1.92
N PHE A 238 4.01 15.07 3.16
CA PHE A 238 5.16 15.11 4.07
C PHE A 238 4.73 15.04 5.52
N SER A 239 5.65 14.93 6.47
CA SER A 239 5.32 14.88 7.89
C SER A 239 6.03 15.95 8.73
N ALA A 240 5.40 16.32 9.83
CA ALA A 240 5.92 17.20 10.86
C ALA A 240 5.45 16.76 12.25
N TRP A 241 6.13 17.22 13.29
CA TRP A 241 5.59 17.22 14.64
C TRP A 241 4.45 18.23 14.68
N GLU A 242 3.21 17.76 14.80
CA GLU A 242 2.03 18.61 14.94
C GLU A 242 1.78 18.89 16.42
N ARG A 243 1.67 20.16 16.78
CA ARG A 243 1.14 20.61 18.07
C ARG A 243 -0.38 20.70 18.00
N ASN A 244 -1.05 20.06 18.94
CA ASN A 244 -2.49 20.18 19.14
C ASN A 244 -2.78 20.30 20.63
N ALA A 245 -3.04 21.53 21.10
CA ALA A 245 -3.08 21.84 22.53
C ALA A 245 -1.78 21.37 23.24
N GLU A 246 -1.89 20.58 24.29
CA GLU A 246 -0.78 19.96 25.03
C GLU A 246 -0.14 18.77 24.31
N MET A 247 -0.79 18.23 23.27
CA MET A 247 -0.35 17.04 22.55
C MET A 247 0.65 17.36 21.44
N VAL A 248 1.56 16.42 21.20
CA VAL A 248 2.42 16.38 20.02
C VAL A 248 2.15 15.09 19.25
N HIS A 249 1.87 15.20 17.95
CA HIS A 249 1.65 14.06 17.07
C HIS A 249 2.72 14.00 15.97
N ASN A 250 3.09 12.79 15.54
CA ASN A 250 3.76 12.60 14.25
C ASN A 250 2.67 12.60 13.17
N THR A 251 2.62 13.65 12.35
CA THR A 251 1.50 13.90 11.45
C THR A 251 1.97 13.96 10.02
N ALA A 252 1.46 13.06 9.17
CA ALA A 252 1.50 13.21 7.73
C ALA A 252 0.47 14.25 7.27
N ILE A 253 0.85 15.07 6.29
CA ILE A 253 0.17 16.26 5.81
C ILE A 253 0.06 16.13 4.30
N LEU A 254 -1.16 16.24 3.77
CA LEU A 254 -1.43 16.19 2.34
C LEU A 254 -1.87 17.57 1.83
N ILE A 255 -1.11 18.12 0.90
CA ILE A 255 -1.38 19.40 0.24
C ILE A 255 -1.66 19.15 -1.24
N ASP A 256 -2.74 19.71 -1.78
CA ASP A 256 -3.06 19.59 -3.20
C ASP A 256 -2.26 20.55 -4.10
N LYS A 257 -2.47 20.44 -5.41
CA LYS A 257 -1.85 21.30 -6.42
C LYS A 257 -2.30 22.78 -6.38
N ARG A 258 -3.30 23.13 -5.55
CA ARG A 258 -3.73 24.51 -5.30
C ARG A 258 -3.05 25.10 -4.07
N GLY A 259 -2.32 24.28 -3.30
CA GLY A 259 -1.71 24.67 -2.03
C GLY A 259 -2.65 24.51 -0.83
N GLU A 260 -3.78 23.83 -1.01
CA GLU A 260 -4.75 23.61 0.06
C GLU A 260 -4.42 22.36 0.87
N LEU A 261 -4.60 22.44 2.20
CA LEU A 261 -4.49 21.29 3.08
C LEU A 261 -5.72 20.38 2.88
N VAL A 262 -5.51 19.22 2.28
CA VAL A 262 -6.58 18.26 1.92
C VAL A 262 -6.80 17.25 3.04
N GLY A 263 -5.73 16.90 3.76
CA GLY A 263 -5.80 15.85 4.76
C GLY A 263 -4.63 15.83 5.72
N LYS A 264 -4.88 15.21 6.87
CA LYS A 264 -3.87 14.88 7.87
C LYS A 264 -4.02 13.42 8.30
N TYR A 265 -2.92 12.77 8.63
CA TYR A 265 -2.91 11.47 9.29
C TYR A 265 -1.94 11.53 10.46
N ARG A 266 -2.46 11.32 11.67
CA ARG A 266 -1.64 11.17 12.88
C ARG A 266 -1.24 9.71 13.02
N LYS A 267 0.06 9.45 13.16
CA LYS A 267 0.62 8.09 13.27
C LYS A 267 -0.07 7.32 14.40
N VAL A 268 -0.75 6.24 14.05
CA VAL A 268 -1.47 5.40 15.02
C VAL A 268 -0.50 4.50 15.80
N HIS A 269 0.45 3.89 15.09
CA HIS A 269 1.44 2.98 15.67
C HIS A 269 2.77 3.71 15.89
N LEU A 270 2.99 4.15 17.13
CA LEU A 270 4.20 4.85 17.52
C LEU A 270 5.42 3.91 17.62
N ALA A 271 6.59 4.42 17.26
CA ALA A 271 7.85 3.70 17.35
C ALA A 271 8.31 3.63 18.82
N SER A 272 8.19 2.45 19.42
CA SER A 272 8.74 2.14 20.74
C SER A 272 10.23 1.77 20.62
N PRO A 273 11.12 2.23 21.53
CA PRO A 273 10.81 2.99 22.74
C PRO A 273 10.65 4.52 22.53
N LEU A 274 11.20 5.07 21.46
CA LEU A 274 11.45 6.52 21.32
C LEU A 274 10.19 7.39 21.40
N GLU A 275 9.31 7.35 20.39
CA GLU A 275 8.15 8.26 20.31
C GLU A 275 7.24 8.13 21.54
N VAL A 276 7.09 6.89 22.04
CA VAL A 276 6.28 6.61 23.23
C VAL A 276 6.91 7.24 24.48
N TRP A 277 8.22 7.06 24.70
CA TRP A 277 8.91 7.62 25.87
C TRP A 277 9.10 9.13 25.79
N TRP A 278 9.07 9.71 24.60
CA TRP A 278 9.13 11.14 24.37
C TRP A 278 7.76 11.84 24.50
N GLY A 279 6.70 11.10 24.83
CA GLY A 279 5.37 11.66 25.07
C GLY A 279 4.58 12.01 23.80
N VAL A 280 4.93 11.43 22.65
CA VAL A 280 4.15 11.60 21.42
C VAL A 280 2.80 10.93 21.60
N THR A 281 1.74 11.64 21.22
CA THR A 281 0.35 11.15 21.30
C THR A 281 -0.02 10.40 20.01
N PRO A 282 -0.56 9.17 20.08
CA PRO A 282 -0.95 8.42 18.89
C PRO A 282 -2.18 9.03 18.20
N GLY A 283 -2.29 8.81 16.90
CA GLY A 283 -3.56 8.95 16.19
C GLY A 283 -4.50 7.77 16.44
N HIS A 284 -5.72 7.84 15.90
CA HIS A 284 -6.75 6.81 16.07
C HIS A 284 -7.56 6.54 14.80
N GLU A 285 -7.15 7.10 13.66
CA GLU A 285 -7.90 7.03 12.40
C GLU A 285 -7.02 6.55 11.23
N PHE A 286 -7.66 5.98 10.21
CA PHE A 286 -7.04 5.61 8.93
C PHE A 286 -7.77 6.30 7.77
N PRO A 287 -7.72 7.64 7.69
CA PRO A 287 -8.47 8.40 6.70
C PRO A 287 -7.94 8.14 5.29
N VAL A 288 -8.85 8.22 4.30
CA VAL A 288 -8.53 8.19 2.87
C VAL A 288 -9.11 9.45 2.25
N TYR A 289 -8.28 10.20 1.53
CA TYR A 289 -8.64 11.50 0.99
C TYR A 289 -8.85 11.44 -0.53
N GLU A 290 -9.79 12.26 -1.02
CA GLU A 290 -9.94 12.51 -2.45
C GLU A 290 -8.91 13.56 -2.89
N LEU A 291 -8.15 13.23 -3.93
CA LEU A 291 -7.16 14.12 -4.51
C LEU A 291 -7.28 14.10 -6.03
N HIS A 292 -8.15 14.95 -6.59
CA HIS A 292 -8.26 15.17 -8.04
C HIS A 292 -8.47 13.90 -8.88
N GLY A 293 -9.38 13.04 -8.43
CA GLY A 293 -9.73 11.74 -9.01
C GLY A 293 -8.87 10.59 -8.52
N ALA A 294 -7.93 10.82 -7.58
CA ALA A 294 -7.22 9.78 -6.86
C ALA A 294 -7.76 9.64 -5.43
N ARG A 295 -7.58 8.45 -4.86
CA ARG A 295 -7.75 8.19 -3.42
C ARG A 295 -6.35 8.01 -2.83
N VAL A 296 -5.99 8.83 -1.85
CA VAL A 296 -4.66 8.87 -1.22
C VAL A 296 -4.81 8.62 0.27
#